data_AF-A0A844AXH2-F1
#
_entry.id   AF-A0A844AXH2-F1
#
_cell.length_a   1.000
_cell.length_b   1.000
_cell.length_c   1.000
_cell.angle_alpha   90.00
_cell.angle_beta   90.00
_cell.angle_gamma   90.00
#
_symmetry.space_group_name_H-M   'P 1'
#
loop_
_entity.id
_entity.type
_entity.pdbx_description
1 polymer ?
#
loop_
_entity_poly.entity_id
_entity_poly.type
_entity_poly.pdbx_seq_one_letter_code
_entity_poly.pdbx_strand_id
1 'polypeptide(L)'
;MTSTALPLDRESMRLIAEIGFIGTQTGQLGASRAIFDSLRVLRPDSSLPLIGLALVLIAANKPAVAAQFLRDSALTQFPGDPELTAFLGLALQCAGKNSEAQEALSKVVEQPGATAMPYARMADKLMAMNTGAGSPVNLFPRWSEYERITGQG
;
A
#
# COMPACT_ATOMS: atom_id res chain seq x y z
N MET A 1 13.29 -20.34 -21.11
CA MET A 1 13.77 -19.40 -20.07
C MET A 1 12.55 -18.97 -19.26
N THR A 2 12.28 -19.66 -18.15
CA THR A 2 11.14 -19.39 -17.27
C THR A 2 11.44 -18.13 -16.47
N SER A 3 10.85 -17.01 -16.87
CA SER A 3 10.83 -15.78 -16.06
C SER A 3 10.02 -16.09 -14.82
N THR A 4 10.70 -16.49 -13.76
CA THR A 4 10.10 -16.66 -12.44
C THR A 4 9.71 -15.27 -11.98
N ALA A 5 8.41 -14.96 -12.08
CA ALA A 5 7.79 -13.89 -11.31
C ALA A 5 8.08 -14.21 -9.84
N LEU A 6 9.16 -13.63 -9.31
CA LEU A 6 9.59 -13.82 -7.94
C LEU A 6 8.50 -13.16 -7.06
N PRO A 7 7.75 -13.92 -6.26
CA PRO A 7 6.87 -13.31 -5.27
C PRO A 7 7.74 -12.41 -4.39
N LEU A 8 7.22 -11.23 -4.01
CA LEU A 8 7.96 -10.30 -3.18
C LEU A 8 8.33 -10.98 -1.88
N ASP A 9 9.59 -11.37 -1.81
CA ASP A 9 10.18 -12.02 -0.68
C ASP A 9 10.24 -11.01 0.48
N ARG A 10 10.60 -11.50 1.67
CA ARG A 10 10.64 -10.67 2.88
C ARG A 10 11.49 -9.41 2.69
N GLU A 11 12.58 -9.47 1.92
CA GLU A 11 13.45 -8.31 1.68
C GLU A 11 12.77 -7.28 0.77
N SER A 12 12.09 -7.73 -0.28
CA SER A 12 11.31 -6.86 -1.16
C SER A 12 10.20 -6.11 -0.39
N MET A 13 9.47 -6.81 0.47
CA MET A 13 8.46 -6.21 1.35
C MET A 13 9.07 -5.24 2.37
N ARG A 14 10.25 -5.57 2.90
CA ARG A 14 11.00 -4.70 3.81
C ARG A 14 11.46 -3.43 3.10
N LEU A 15 11.98 -3.53 1.87
CA LEU A 15 12.43 -2.39 1.09
C LEU A 15 11.27 -1.43 0.79
N ILE A 16 10.10 -1.96 0.42
CA ILE A 16 8.89 -1.15 0.22
C ILE A 16 8.49 -0.45 1.53
N ALA A 17 8.53 -1.16 2.66
CA ALA A 17 8.22 -0.58 3.96
C ALA A 17 9.24 0.50 4.36
N GLU A 18 10.52 0.29 4.10
CA GLU A 18 11.60 1.26 4.38
C GLU A 18 11.45 2.51 3.49
N ILE A 19 11.22 2.37 2.18
CA ILE A 19 11.00 3.51 1.28
C ILE A 19 9.70 4.25 1.62
N GLY A 20 8.65 3.52 1.98
CA GLY A 20 7.40 4.07 2.48
C GLY A 20 7.60 4.87 3.77
N PHE A 21 8.34 4.31 4.73
CA PHE A 21 8.68 4.95 6.00
C PHE A 21 9.55 6.19 5.82
N ILE A 22 10.54 6.15 4.93
CA ILE A 22 11.36 7.32 4.60
C ILE A 22 10.48 8.41 3.97
N GLY A 23 9.61 8.03 3.03
CA GLY A 23 8.69 8.98 2.37
C GLY A 23 7.73 9.67 3.34
N THR A 24 7.22 8.94 4.36
CA THR A 24 6.30 9.49 5.36
C THR A 24 7.02 10.29 6.45
N GLN A 25 8.14 9.80 6.99
CA GLN A 25 8.84 10.42 8.12
C GLN A 25 9.68 11.63 7.73
N THR A 26 10.25 11.63 6.51
CA THR A 26 11.16 12.69 6.07
C THR A 26 10.52 13.66 5.09
N GLY A 27 9.26 13.43 4.68
CA GLY A 27 8.58 14.23 3.66
C GLY A 27 9.16 14.08 2.26
N GLN A 28 10.13 13.18 2.05
CA GLN A 28 10.83 12.98 0.78
C GLN A 28 10.03 12.13 -0.21
N LEU A 29 8.74 12.43 -0.38
CA LEU A 29 7.85 11.73 -1.30
C LEU A 29 8.36 11.74 -2.75
N GLY A 30 9.06 12.81 -3.14
CA GLY A 30 9.70 12.92 -4.46
C GLY A 30 10.83 11.92 -4.67
N ALA A 31 11.67 11.70 -3.67
CA ALA A 31 12.77 10.73 -3.74
C ALA A 31 12.24 9.29 -3.80
N SER A 32 11.27 8.95 -2.94
CA SER A 32 10.62 7.63 -2.98
C SER A 32 9.97 7.36 -4.34
N ARG A 33 9.30 8.37 -4.92
CA ARG A 33 8.73 8.25 -6.28
C ARG A 33 9.80 8.02 -7.34
N ALA A 34 10.90 8.76 -7.31
CA ALA A 34 11.99 8.61 -8.28
C ALA A 34 12.63 7.21 -8.24
N ILE A 35 12.76 6.61 -7.05
CA ILE A 35 13.26 5.25 -6.89
C ILE A 35 12.31 4.25 -7.56
N PHE A 36 11.00 4.33 -7.31
CA PHE A 36 10.05 3.41 -7.92
C PHE A 36 9.88 3.63 -9.43
N ASP A 37 9.95 4.88 -9.92
CA ASP A 37 9.99 5.15 -11.36
C ASP A 37 11.23 4.51 -12.01
N SER A 38 12.39 4.56 -11.35
CA SER A 38 13.61 3.90 -11.83
C SER A 38 13.48 2.38 -11.82
N LEU A 39 12.92 1.80 -10.74
CA LEU A 39 12.67 0.36 -10.65
C LEU A 39 11.69 -0.13 -11.71
N ARG A 40 10.70 0.69 -12.08
CA ARG A 40 9.75 0.36 -13.15
C ARG A 40 10.45 0.22 -14.51
N VAL A 41 11.47 1.03 -14.79
CA VAL A 41 12.29 0.91 -16.01
C VAL A 41 13.17 -0.34 -15.96
N LEU A 42 13.76 -0.65 -14.80
CA LEU A 42 14.66 -1.79 -14.63
C LEU A 42 13.96 -3.15 -14.53
N ARG A 43 12.69 -3.15 -14.08
CA ARG A 43 11.89 -4.35 -13.81
C ARG A 43 10.46 -4.16 -14.34
N PRO A 44 10.27 -4.05 -15.67
CA PRO A 44 8.95 -3.86 -16.26
C PRO A 44 8.00 -5.04 -16.00
N ASP A 45 8.54 -6.24 -15.78
CA ASP A 45 7.76 -7.46 -15.54
C ASP A 45 7.36 -7.66 -14.07
N SER A 46 7.52 -6.64 -13.22
CA SER A 46 7.24 -6.71 -11.78
C SER A 46 6.16 -5.72 -11.38
N SER A 47 5.22 -6.17 -10.53
CA SER A 47 4.21 -5.31 -9.91
C SER A 47 4.74 -4.49 -8.72
N LEU A 48 5.94 -4.80 -8.21
CA LEU A 48 6.57 -4.09 -7.08
C LEU A 48 6.67 -2.56 -7.26
N PRO A 49 7.14 -2.03 -8.40
CA PRO A 49 7.25 -0.59 -8.56
C PRO A 49 5.89 0.09 -8.53
N LEU A 50 4.84 -0.57 -9.01
CA LEU A 50 3.47 -0.07 -9.00
C LEU A 50 2.90 -0.04 -7.58
N ILE A 51 3.16 -1.09 -6.78
CA ILE A 51 2.84 -1.14 -5.35
C ILE A 51 3.51 0.01 -4.61
N GLY A 52 4.82 0.20 -4.84
CA GLY A 52 5.59 1.28 -4.22
C GLY A 52 5.04 2.67 -4.55
N LEU A 53 4.71 2.93 -5.81
CA LEU A 53 4.09 4.19 -6.23
C LEU A 53 2.72 4.43 -5.57
N ALA A 54 1.90 3.39 -5.43
CA ALA A 54 0.62 3.50 -4.74
C ALA A 54 0.79 3.86 -3.26
N LEU A 55 1.78 3.26 -2.58
CA LEU A 55 2.10 3.60 -1.19
C LEU A 55 2.61 5.04 -1.03
N VAL A 56 3.40 5.53 -1.99
CA VAL A 56 3.81 6.94 -2.02
C VAL A 56 2.59 7.86 -2.15
N LEU A 57 1.59 7.50 -2.97
CA LEU A 57 0.35 8.28 -3.09
C LEU A 57 -0.48 8.26 -1.80
N ILE A 58 -0.55 7.12 -1.10
CA ILE A 58 -1.19 7.02 0.22
C ILE A 58 -0.47 7.92 1.23
N ALA A 59 0.87 7.83 1.29
CA ALA A 59 1.71 8.67 2.14
C ALA A 59 1.58 10.17 1.83
N ALA A 60 1.35 10.53 0.56
CA ALA A 60 1.07 11.89 0.12
C ALA A 60 -0.35 12.38 0.45
N ASN A 61 -1.10 11.65 1.28
CA ASN A 61 -2.50 11.91 1.63
C ASN A 61 -3.44 11.93 0.40
N LYS A 62 -3.14 11.09 -0.61
CA LYS A 62 -3.95 10.93 -1.84
C LYS A 62 -4.41 9.47 -2.04
N PRO A 63 -5.08 8.85 -1.05
CA PRO A 63 -5.46 7.43 -1.14
C PRO A 63 -6.47 7.13 -2.24
N ALA A 64 -7.37 8.07 -2.57
CA ALA A 64 -8.30 7.91 -3.69
C ALA A 64 -7.59 7.83 -5.05
N VAL A 65 -6.54 8.64 -5.23
CA VAL A 65 -5.70 8.61 -6.44
C VAL A 65 -4.88 7.32 -6.48
N ALA A 66 -4.40 6.83 -5.33
CA ALA A 66 -3.71 5.54 -5.24
C ALA A 66 -4.62 4.38 -5.67
N ALA A 67 -5.88 4.35 -5.18
CA ALA A 67 -6.85 3.34 -5.56
C ALA A 67 -7.17 3.38 -7.06
N GLN A 68 -7.33 4.57 -7.64
CA GLN A 68 -7.54 4.73 -9.07
C GLN A 68 -6.34 4.25 -9.89
N PHE A 69 -5.12 4.64 -9.49
CA PHE A 69 -3.89 4.21 -10.14
C PHE A 69 -3.75 2.68 -10.14
N LEU A 70 -3.99 2.03 -8.99
CA LEU A 70 -3.93 0.58 -8.90
C LEU A 70 -4.97 -0.12 -9.77
N ARG A 71 -6.20 0.41 -9.83
CA ARG A 71 -7.30 -0.14 -10.63
C ARG A 71 -7.07 0.04 -12.13
N ASP A 72 -6.75 1.25 -12.55
CA ASP A 72 -6.77 1.64 -13.97
C ASP A 72 -5.42 1.43 -14.66
N SER A 73 -4.32 1.47 -13.90
CA SER A 73 -2.96 1.32 -14.46
C SER A 73 -2.27 0.03 -14.03
N ALA A 74 -2.35 -0.35 -12.75
CA ALA A 74 -1.56 -1.50 -12.27
C ALA A 74 -2.22 -2.83 -12.62
N LEU A 75 -3.50 -3.00 -12.31
CA LEU A 75 -4.25 -4.22 -12.61
C LEU A 75 -4.55 -4.40 -14.10
N THR A 76 -4.45 -3.35 -14.91
CA THR A 76 -4.51 -3.47 -16.37
C THR A 76 -3.22 -4.04 -16.96
N GLN A 77 -2.07 -3.77 -16.33
CA GLN A 77 -0.77 -4.37 -16.70
C GLN A 77 -0.60 -5.79 -16.16
N PHE A 78 -1.06 -6.04 -14.93
CA PHE A 78 -0.97 -7.33 -14.25
C PHE A 78 -2.37 -7.80 -13.82
N PRO A 79 -3.20 -8.26 -14.77
CA PRO A 79 -4.57 -8.67 -14.47
C PRO A 79 -4.58 -9.88 -13.54
N GLY A 80 -5.35 -9.78 -12.45
CA GLY A 80 -5.51 -10.85 -11.48
C GLY A 80 -4.36 -11.00 -10.48
N ASP A 81 -3.41 -10.06 -10.44
CA ASP A 81 -2.36 -10.04 -9.43
C ASP A 81 -2.98 -9.84 -8.01
N PRO A 82 -2.88 -10.85 -7.13
CA PRO A 82 -3.46 -10.76 -5.79
C PRO A 82 -2.79 -9.72 -4.90
N GLU A 83 -1.53 -9.43 -5.15
CA GLU A 83 -0.76 -8.47 -4.38
C GLU A 83 -1.21 -7.05 -4.71
N LEU A 84 -1.34 -6.71 -6.00
CA LEU A 84 -1.93 -5.44 -6.42
C LEU A 84 -3.36 -5.27 -5.91
N THR A 85 -4.12 -6.37 -5.87
CA THR A 85 -5.48 -6.37 -5.32
C THR A 85 -5.49 -6.12 -3.80
N ALA A 86 -4.53 -6.66 -3.05
CA ALA A 86 -4.37 -6.39 -1.62
C ALA A 86 -4.04 -4.91 -1.34
N PHE A 87 -3.10 -4.34 -2.11
CA PHE A 87 -2.74 -2.93 -1.99
C PHE A 87 -3.86 -1.99 -2.46
N LEU A 88 -4.71 -2.42 -3.40
CA LEU A 88 -5.93 -1.69 -3.75
C LEU A 88 -6.90 -1.65 -2.58
N GLY A 89 -7.10 -2.77 -1.87
CA GLY A 89 -7.91 -2.82 -0.65
C GLY A 89 -7.36 -1.94 0.47
N LEU A 90 -6.03 -1.83 0.62
CA LEU A 90 -5.42 -0.86 1.53
C LEU A 90 -5.75 0.58 1.11
N ALA A 91 -5.52 0.94 -0.16
CA ALA A 91 -5.77 2.28 -0.67
C ALA A 91 -7.25 2.70 -0.50
N LEU A 92 -8.18 1.77 -0.74
CA LEU A 92 -9.62 1.98 -0.57
C LEU A 92 -10.00 2.23 0.89
N GLN A 93 -9.43 1.49 1.86
CA GLN A 93 -9.65 1.76 3.28
C GLN A 93 -9.10 3.12 3.69
N CYS A 94 -7.89 3.48 3.26
CA CYS A 94 -7.34 4.81 3.52
C CYS A 94 -8.18 5.92 2.88
N ALA A 95 -8.90 5.62 1.79
CA ALA A 95 -9.86 6.53 1.16
C ALA A 95 -11.25 6.53 1.82
N GLY A 96 -11.46 5.76 2.89
CA GLY A 96 -12.76 5.60 3.57
C GLY A 96 -13.79 4.74 2.82
N LYS A 97 -13.39 4.08 1.74
CA LYS A 97 -14.24 3.22 0.90
C LYS A 97 -14.25 1.79 1.42
N ASN A 98 -14.70 1.63 2.66
CA ASN A 98 -14.58 0.39 3.43
C ASN A 98 -15.30 -0.81 2.80
N SER A 99 -16.46 -0.60 2.18
CA SER A 99 -17.18 -1.67 1.47
C SER A 99 -16.42 -2.18 0.24
N GLU A 100 -15.96 -1.26 -0.63
CA GLU A 100 -15.15 -1.64 -1.80
C GLU A 100 -13.84 -2.31 -1.38
N ALA A 101 -13.24 -1.86 -0.28
CA ALA A 101 -12.02 -2.47 0.25
C ALA A 101 -12.26 -3.90 0.73
N GLN A 102 -13.36 -4.15 1.45
CA GLN A 102 -13.68 -5.48 1.93
C GLN A 102 -13.88 -6.47 0.78
N GLU A 103 -14.57 -6.06 -0.29
CA GLU A 103 -14.74 -6.87 -1.49
C GLU A 103 -13.41 -7.15 -2.20
N ALA A 104 -12.49 -6.19 -2.24
CA ALA A 104 -11.18 -6.38 -2.85
C ALA A 104 -10.32 -7.34 -2.01
N LEU A 105 -10.31 -7.18 -0.69
CA LEU A 105 -9.51 -7.99 0.23
C LEU A 105 -10.05 -9.41 0.39
N SER A 106 -11.38 -9.61 0.32
CA SER A 106 -11.98 -10.95 0.37
C SER A 106 -11.47 -11.81 -0.80
N LYS A 107 -11.44 -11.24 -2.01
CA LYS A 107 -10.92 -11.91 -3.20
C LYS A 107 -9.45 -12.34 -3.08
N VAL A 108 -8.66 -11.66 -2.25
CA VAL A 108 -7.25 -12.02 -2.00
C VAL A 108 -7.16 -13.21 -1.05
N VAL A 109 -7.93 -13.22 0.03
CA VAL A 109 -7.87 -14.30 1.03
C VAL A 109 -8.54 -15.59 0.55
N GLU A 110 -9.50 -15.49 -0.37
CA GLU A 110 -10.20 -16.62 -0.97
C GLU A 110 -9.34 -17.38 -2.00
N GLN A 111 -8.16 -16.87 -2.36
CA GLN A 111 -7.30 -17.55 -3.33
C GLN A 111 -6.67 -18.82 -2.76
N PRO A 112 -6.57 -19.91 -3.55
CA PRO A 112 -5.88 -21.12 -3.15
C PRO A 112 -4.43 -20.83 -2.74
N GLY A 113 -4.04 -21.22 -1.53
CA GLY A 113 -2.69 -20.99 -1.00
C GLY A 113 -2.45 -19.60 -0.40
N ALA A 114 -3.47 -18.75 -0.31
CA ALA A 114 -3.37 -17.40 0.26
C ALA A 114 -2.76 -17.38 1.67
N THR A 115 -3.08 -18.33 2.55
CA THR A 115 -2.63 -18.33 3.97
C THR A 115 -1.09 -18.32 4.15
N ALA A 116 -0.34 -18.81 3.16
CA ALA A 116 1.12 -18.83 3.18
C ALA A 116 1.74 -17.51 2.66
N MET A 117 0.94 -16.66 2.00
CA MET A 117 1.41 -15.46 1.31
C MET A 117 1.37 -14.22 2.21
N PRO A 118 2.42 -13.37 2.22
CA PRO A 118 2.48 -12.17 3.07
C PRO A 118 1.33 -11.18 2.84
N TYR A 119 0.94 -10.96 1.58
CA TYR A 119 -0.13 -10.03 1.19
C TYR A 119 -1.52 -10.48 1.64
N ALA A 120 -1.77 -11.79 1.71
CA ALA A 120 -3.04 -12.32 2.20
C ALA A 120 -3.17 -12.15 3.72
N ARG A 121 -2.08 -12.29 4.48
CA ARG A 121 -2.08 -11.99 5.93
C ARG A 121 -2.33 -10.52 6.21
N MET A 122 -1.79 -9.65 5.35
CA MET A 122 -2.10 -8.22 5.39
C MET A 122 -3.58 -7.97 5.08
N ALA A 123 -4.13 -8.60 4.04
CA ALA A 123 -5.53 -8.48 3.68
C ALA A 123 -6.48 -8.93 4.81
N ASP A 124 -6.20 -10.08 5.43
CA ASP A 124 -6.95 -10.60 6.59
C ASP A 124 -6.96 -9.59 7.75
N LYS A 125 -5.77 -9.10 8.14
CA LYS A 125 -5.63 -8.12 9.22
C LYS A 125 -6.39 -6.82 8.92
N LEU A 126 -6.33 -6.35 7.68
CA LEU A 126 -7.03 -5.16 7.22
C LEU A 126 -8.56 -5.34 7.28
N MET A 127 -9.08 -6.48 6.86
CA MET A 127 -10.51 -6.78 7.00
C MET A 127 -10.94 -6.79 8.47
N ALA A 128 -10.16 -7.37 9.37
CA ALA A 128 -10.45 -7.39 10.80
C ALA A 128 -10.47 -5.97 11.44
N MET A 129 -9.63 -5.05 10.95
CA MET A 129 -9.63 -3.65 11.39
C MET A 129 -10.92 -2.91 10.99
N ASN A 130 -11.51 -3.29 9.86
CA ASN A 130 -12.75 -2.68 9.36
C ASN A 130 -14.01 -3.14 10.11
N THR A 131 -13.99 -4.35 10.70
CA THR A 131 -15.11 -4.91 11.48
C THR A 131 -15.16 -4.43 12.93
N GLY A 132 -14.11 -3.77 13.43
CA GLY A 132 -14.12 -3.11 14.72
C GLY A 132 -14.87 -1.78 14.64
N ALA A 133 -16.09 -1.72 15.15
CA ALA A 133 -16.80 -0.45 15.38
C ALA A 133 -15.97 0.46 16.31
N GLY A 134 -15.25 1.41 15.72
CA GLY A 134 -14.46 2.42 16.42
C GLY A 134 -13.62 3.22 15.43
N SER A 135 -14.03 4.45 15.17
CA SER A 135 -13.43 5.44 14.26
C SER A 135 -11.89 5.37 14.11
N PRO A 136 -11.34 5.25 12.88
CA PRO A 136 -9.92 5.44 12.65
C PRO A 136 -9.65 6.89 12.23
N VAL A 137 -9.90 7.85 13.12
CA VAL A 137 -9.34 9.21 13.00
C VAL A 137 -8.55 9.51 14.26
N ASN A 138 -7.45 8.78 14.41
CA ASN A 138 -6.20 9.26 15.02
C ASN A 138 -5.21 8.09 15.04
N LEU A 139 -4.52 7.88 13.92
CA LEU A 139 -3.26 7.13 13.95
C LEU A 139 -2.08 8.04 14.35
N PHE A 140 -2.29 9.36 14.41
CA PHE A 140 -1.26 10.35 14.72
C PHE A 140 -1.90 11.56 15.42
N PRO A 141 -1.35 12.05 16.55
CA PRO A 141 -1.86 13.26 17.18
C PRO A 141 -1.78 14.45 16.22
N ARG A 142 -2.80 15.31 16.23
CA ARG A 142 -2.85 16.52 15.40
C ARG A 142 -1.72 17.46 15.84
N TRP A 143 -0.81 17.80 14.93
CA TRP A 143 0.44 18.56 15.17
C TRP A 143 0.27 19.86 15.97
N SER A 144 -0.94 20.45 15.96
CA SER A 144 -1.31 21.62 16.76
C SER A 144 -1.17 21.44 18.27
N GLU A 145 -1.11 20.20 18.76
CA GLU A 145 -1.00 19.90 20.19
C GLU A 145 0.45 19.68 20.64
N TYR A 146 1.38 19.39 19.72
CA TYR A 146 2.81 19.23 20.02
C TYR A 146 3.51 20.57 20.28
N GLU A 147 3.10 21.63 19.58
CA GLU A 147 3.68 22.98 19.73
C GLU A 147 3.37 23.64 21.10
N ARG A 148 2.33 23.19 21.81
CA ARG A 148 2.06 23.68 23.18
C ARG A 148 2.98 23.05 24.23
N ILE A 149 3.59 21.91 23.94
CA ILE A 149 4.33 21.12 24.93
C ILE A 149 5.83 21.44 24.88
N THR A 150 6.36 21.79 23.71
CA THR A 150 7.81 22.00 23.53
C THR A 150 8.27 23.45 23.67
N GLY A 151 7.37 24.41 23.88
CA GLY A 151 7.71 25.75 24.37
C GLY A 151 8.86 26.45 23.63
N GLN A 152 8.86 26.43 22.30
CA GLN A 152 9.75 27.29 21.51
C GLN A 152 8.93 28.39 20.85
N GLY A 153 8.84 29.51 21.58
CA GLY A 153 8.55 30.84 21.05
C GLY A 153 9.80 31.69 21.06
#